data_AF-A0A419GNK6-F1
#
_entry.id   AF-A0A419GNK6-F1
#
_cell.length_a   1.000
_cell.length_b   1.000
_cell.length_c   1.000
_cell.angle_alpha   90.00
_cell.angle_beta   90.00
_cell.angle_gamma   90.00
#
_symmetry.space_group_name_H-M   'P 1'
#
loop_
_entity.id
_entity.type
_entity.pdbx_description
1 polymer ?
#
loop_
_entity_poly.entity_id
_entity_poly.type
_entity_poly.pdbx_seq_one_letter_code
_entity_poly.pdbx_strand_id
1 'polypeptide(L)'
;MRKLIITLFSGLCLILALNPAFAQVTEFGMIKGTILTINGDALSEAQVCLYRVESGSPFRREYWRMCDFFSRTGADGSFSEIIPAGEYYMLATKKLSGENPGPPIDAGDPTWPAWDSREIKTYMVTSEGATNIGVISGAVPFKEEWLPAGKTAIEGKVLLKDGTPAEGVLVYASTDPQIQNLVYISDRRTGFDGKYIVRVDEDGEYYVRAVGASKPVEKATVQMGEVTRGIDIRVKENPSSRWDRTKEDKKQQ
;
A
#
# COMPACT_ATOMS: atom_id res chain seq x y z
N MET A 1 57.56 -27.00 30.30
CA MET A 1 56.10 -27.27 30.31
C MET A 1 55.31 -25.96 30.25
N ARG A 2 55.33 -25.22 29.12
CA ARG A 2 54.50 -23.99 28.94
C ARG A 2 54.23 -23.59 27.49
N LYS A 3 54.59 -24.43 26.50
CA LYS A 3 54.49 -24.12 25.07
C LYS A 3 53.65 -25.12 24.24
N LEU A 4 52.91 -26.02 24.88
CA LEU A 4 52.23 -27.14 24.20
C LEU A 4 50.69 -27.15 24.29
N ILE A 5 50.06 -26.08 24.81
CA ILE A 5 48.59 -26.02 25.03
C ILE A 5 47.89 -25.00 24.10
N ILE A 6 48.62 -24.29 23.24
CA ILE A 6 48.05 -23.21 22.40
C ILE A 6 47.69 -23.69 20.98
N THR A 7 48.08 -24.91 20.58
CA THR A 7 47.91 -25.40 19.20
C THR A 7 46.69 -26.31 18.99
N LEU A 8 45.78 -26.42 19.96
CA LEU A 8 44.59 -27.28 19.87
C LEU A 8 43.25 -26.54 19.90
N PHE A 9 43.28 -25.20 19.92
CA PHE A 9 42.08 -24.36 19.81
C PHE A 9 41.92 -23.67 18.45
N SER A 10 42.78 -23.99 17.46
CA SER A 10 42.74 -23.36 16.13
C SER A 10 42.11 -24.25 15.05
N GLY A 11 41.76 -25.51 15.35
CA GLY A 11 41.18 -26.45 14.38
C GLY A 11 39.66 -26.61 14.43
N LEU A 12 38.97 -26.00 15.40
CA LEU A 12 37.53 -26.23 15.64
C LEU A 12 36.61 -25.06 15.24
N CYS A 13 37.16 -23.92 14.82
CA CYS A 13 36.36 -22.75 14.42
C CYS A 13 36.13 -22.62 12.90
N LEU A 14 36.53 -23.60 12.10
CA LEU A 14 36.32 -23.60 10.65
C LEU A 14 35.24 -24.60 10.20
N ILE A 15 34.23 -24.81 11.04
CA ILE A 15 32.90 -25.23 10.58
C ILE A 15 32.01 -23.99 10.72
N LEU A 16 32.36 -22.94 9.97
CA LEU A 16 31.44 -21.86 9.67
C LEU A 16 30.30 -22.51 8.90
N ALA A 17 29.18 -22.67 9.59
CA ALA A 17 27.94 -23.18 9.05
C ALA A 17 27.63 -22.48 7.72
N LEU A 18 27.93 -23.17 6.62
CA LEU A 18 27.26 -22.95 5.35
C LEU A 18 25.81 -23.34 5.63
N ASN A 19 25.03 -22.42 6.19
CA ASN A 19 23.58 -22.48 6.10
C ASN A 19 23.31 -22.15 4.63
N PRO A 20 23.01 -23.13 3.76
CA PRO A 20 22.46 -22.79 2.46
C PRO A 20 21.23 -21.94 2.75
N ALA A 21 21.27 -20.68 2.33
CA ALA A 21 20.06 -19.90 2.19
C ALA A 21 19.25 -20.61 1.11
N PHE A 22 18.43 -21.58 1.51
CA PHE A 22 17.46 -22.18 0.62
C PHE A 22 16.55 -21.03 0.19
N ALA A 23 16.71 -20.59 -1.06
CA ALA A 23 15.75 -19.70 -1.68
C ALA A 23 14.40 -20.41 -1.61
N GLN A 24 13.54 -19.97 -0.69
CA GLN A 24 12.19 -20.50 -0.58
C GLN A 24 11.51 -20.21 -1.91
N VAL A 25 11.19 -21.26 -2.66
CA VAL A 25 10.43 -21.14 -3.90
C VAL A 25 9.11 -20.51 -3.51
N THR A 26 8.88 -19.28 -3.99
CA THR A 26 7.61 -18.60 -3.76
C THR A 26 6.55 -19.30 -4.60
N GLU A 27 5.66 -20.04 -3.96
CA GLU A 27 4.52 -20.64 -4.63
C GLU A 27 3.43 -19.59 -4.88
N PHE A 28 2.68 -19.74 -5.96
CA PHE A 28 1.60 -18.83 -6.35
C PHE A 28 0.27 -19.57 -6.43
N GLY A 29 -0.80 -18.87 -6.11
CA GLY A 29 -2.17 -19.35 -6.18
C GLY A 29 -3.11 -18.30 -6.78
N MET A 30 -4.30 -18.72 -7.17
CA MET A 30 -5.33 -17.82 -7.67
C MET A 30 -6.37 -17.56 -6.58
N ILE A 31 -6.69 -16.30 -6.30
CA ILE A 31 -7.88 -15.92 -5.54
C ILE A 31 -8.95 -15.40 -6.49
N LYS A 32 -10.22 -15.73 -6.25
CA LYS A 32 -11.36 -15.20 -7.01
C LYS A 32 -12.62 -15.10 -6.17
N GLY A 33 -13.49 -14.16 -6.53
CA GLY A 33 -14.79 -13.98 -5.89
C GLY A 33 -15.64 -12.94 -6.61
N THR A 34 -16.78 -12.61 -6.01
CA THR A 34 -17.69 -11.56 -6.48
C THR A 34 -18.05 -10.65 -5.31
N ILE A 35 -18.03 -9.34 -5.53
CA ILE A 35 -18.34 -8.36 -4.49
C ILE A 35 -19.60 -7.58 -4.85
N LEU A 36 -20.54 -7.54 -3.92
CA LEU A 36 -21.81 -6.84 -4.03
C LEU A 36 -21.92 -5.74 -2.97
N THR A 37 -22.63 -4.67 -3.32
CA THR A 37 -23.05 -3.63 -2.38
C THR A 37 -24.06 -4.20 -1.37
N ILE A 38 -24.39 -3.41 -0.35
CA ILE A 38 -25.43 -3.78 0.64
C ILE A 38 -26.83 -3.94 0.02
N ASN A 39 -27.07 -3.34 -1.16
CA ASN A 39 -28.33 -3.46 -1.89
C ASN A 39 -28.35 -4.67 -2.84
N GLY A 40 -27.26 -5.43 -2.92
CA GLY A 40 -27.13 -6.60 -3.81
C GLY A 40 -26.61 -6.26 -5.22
N ASP A 41 -26.39 -4.99 -5.54
CA ASP A 41 -25.81 -4.59 -6.83
C ASP A 41 -24.33 -5.01 -6.92
N ALA A 42 -23.88 -5.37 -8.12
CA ALA A 42 -22.47 -5.62 -8.40
C ALA A 42 -21.61 -4.39 -8.07
N LEU A 43 -20.57 -4.58 -7.26
CA LEU A 43 -19.57 -3.54 -7.01
C LEU A 43 -18.58 -3.52 -8.20
N SER A 44 -19.00 -2.96 -9.33
CA SER A 44 -18.24 -2.95 -10.57
C SER A 44 -17.13 -1.90 -10.61
N GLU A 45 -16.04 -2.21 -11.32
CA GLU A 45 -14.85 -1.34 -11.48
C GLU A 45 -14.17 -0.93 -10.16
N ALA A 46 -14.44 -1.63 -9.07
CA ALA A 46 -13.78 -1.42 -7.81
C ALA A 46 -12.35 -1.96 -7.85
N GLN A 47 -11.45 -1.26 -7.16
CA GLN A 47 -10.13 -1.77 -6.83
C GLN A 47 -10.27 -2.78 -5.68
N VAL A 48 -9.76 -3.99 -5.86
CA VAL A 48 -9.64 -5.01 -4.82
C VAL A 48 -8.20 -5.04 -4.37
N CYS A 49 -7.94 -4.60 -3.14
CA CYS A 49 -6.64 -4.64 -2.49
C CYS A 49 -6.49 -5.85 -1.60
N LEU A 50 -5.37 -6.54 -1.74
CA LEU A 50 -4.98 -7.70 -0.96
C LEU A 50 -3.75 -7.33 -0.15
N TYR A 51 -3.82 -7.55 1.16
CA TYR A 51 -2.75 -7.22 2.10
C TYR A 51 -2.34 -8.48 2.84
N ARG A 52 -1.07 -8.84 2.77
CA ARG A 52 -0.51 -9.97 3.50
C ARG A 52 -0.69 -9.75 5.00
N VAL A 53 -1.16 -10.80 5.68
CA VAL A 53 -1.32 -10.77 7.14
C VAL A 53 0.02 -10.54 7.85
N GLU A 54 1.10 -11.15 7.33
CA GLU A 54 2.46 -11.01 7.89
C GLU A 54 3.00 -9.57 7.83
N SER A 55 2.47 -8.75 6.94
CA SER A 55 2.84 -7.34 6.78
C SER A 55 1.91 -6.39 7.55
N GLY A 56 0.97 -6.93 8.34
CA GLY A 56 0.08 -6.17 9.20
C GLY A 56 -1.28 -5.81 8.58
N SER A 57 -2.26 -5.56 9.45
CA SER A 57 -3.64 -5.21 9.03
C SER A 57 -3.70 -3.82 8.37
N PRO A 58 -4.43 -3.67 7.25
CA PRO A 58 -4.66 -2.38 6.60
C PRO A 58 -5.77 -1.56 7.28
N PHE A 59 -6.53 -2.15 8.21
CA PHE A 59 -7.70 -1.55 8.84
C PHE A 59 -7.35 -0.80 10.13
N ARG A 60 -6.22 -0.11 10.12
CA ARG A 60 -5.79 0.73 11.24
C ARG A 60 -6.42 2.12 11.10
N ARG A 61 -6.89 2.70 12.20
CA ARG A 61 -7.47 4.07 12.21
C ARG A 61 -6.38 5.13 12.27
N GLU A 62 -5.11 4.72 12.27
CA GLU A 62 -3.96 5.57 12.45
C GLU A 62 -3.34 6.00 11.12
N TYR A 63 -3.38 5.16 10.08
CA TYR A 63 -2.74 5.42 8.80
C TYR A 63 -3.34 4.61 7.64
N TRP A 64 -2.96 4.99 6.40
CA TRP A 64 -3.21 4.19 5.22
C TRP A 64 -1.99 3.36 4.83
N ARG A 65 -2.26 2.10 4.50
CA ARG A 65 -1.27 1.17 3.97
C ARG A 65 -1.45 0.97 2.46
N MET A 66 -0.35 0.87 1.73
CA MET A 66 -0.39 0.44 0.34
C MET A 66 -0.74 -1.05 0.25
N CYS A 67 -1.49 -1.43 -0.78
CA CYS A 67 -1.86 -2.81 -1.05
C CYS A 67 -0.62 -3.58 -1.52
N ASP A 68 -0.46 -4.83 -1.07
CA ASP A 68 0.62 -5.70 -1.56
C ASP A 68 0.32 -6.16 -2.99
N PHE A 69 -0.95 -6.46 -3.24
CA PHE A 69 -1.48 -6.79 -4.55
C PHE A 69 -2.81 -6.07 -4.75
N PHE A 70 -3.18 -5.83 -6.01
CA PHE A 70 -4.50 -5.31 -6.32
C PHE A 70 -5.03 -5.89 -7.63
N SER A 71 -6.34 -6.00 -7.70
CA SER A 71 -7.13 -6.40 -8.87
C SER A 71 -8.22 -5.36 -9.12
N ARG A 72 -9.02 -5.56 -10.17
CA ARG A 72 -10.21 -4.74 -10.46
C ARG A 72 -11.41 -5.66 -10.69
N THR A 73 -12.56 -5.28 -10.14
CA THR A 73 -13.80 -6.02 -10.41
C THR A 73 -14.35 -5.74 -11.82
N GLY A 74 -14.92 -6.77 -12.42
CA GLY A 74 -15.68 -6.68 -13.68
C GLY A 74 -17.04 -6.03 -13.49
N ALA A 75 -17.81 -5.94 -14.59
CA ALA A 75 -19.15 -5.35 -14.59
C ALA A 75 -20.13 -6.07 -13.66
N ASP A 76 -19.92 -7.37 -13.44
CA ASP A 76 -20.68 -8.24 -12.54
C ASP A 76 -20.13 -8.27 -11.10
N GLY A 77 -19.11 -7.47 -10.80
CA GLY A 77 -18.47 -7.44 -9.49
C GLY A 77 -17.48 -8.60 -9.27
N SER A 78 -17.25 -9.45 -10.27
CA SER A 78 -16.28 -10.55 -10.18
C SER A 78 -14.84 -10.04 -10.24
N PHE A 79 -13.92 -10.70 -9.54
CA PHE A 79 -12.49 -10.45 -9.66
C PHE A 79 -11.72 -11.76 -9.58
N SER A 80 -10.50 -11.75 -10.11
CA SER A 80 -9.53 -12.83 -9.91
C SER A 80 -8.12 -12.27 -9.99
N GLU A 81 -7.22 -12.82 -9.18
CA GLU A 81 -5.81 -12.43 -9.16
C GLU A 81 -4.91 -13.61 -8.87
N ILE A 82 -3.70 -13.63 -9.47
CA ILE A 82 -2.67 -14.63 -9.17
C ILE A 82 -1.64 -13.97 -8.25
N ILE A 83 -1.54 -14.44 -7.02
CA ILE A 83 -0.67 -13.89 -5.98
C ILE A 83 0.08 -15.02 -5.27
N PRO A 84 1.19 -14.73 -4.59
CA PRO A 84 1.87 -15.77 -3.81
C PRO A 84 0.93 -16.42 -2.79
N ALA A 85 1.11 -17.71 -2.54
CA ALA A 85 0.39 -18.42 -1.50
C ALA A 85 0.63 -17.76 -0.14
N GLY A 86 -0.41 -17.74 0.71
CA GLY A 86 -0.38 -17.07 2.00
C GLY A 86 -1.74 -16.57 2.45
N GLU A 87 -1.76 -15.90 3.60
CA GLU A 87 -2.97 -15.38 4.21
C GLU A 87 -3.10 -13.85 3.98
N TYR A 88 -4.29 -13.41 3.58
CA TYR A 88 -4.53 -12.03 3.16
C TYR A 88 -5.76 -11.40 3.80
N TYR A 89 -5.63 -10.16 4.23
CA TYR A 89 -6.76 -9.23 4.37
C TYR A 89 -7.18 -8.72 3.00
N MET A 90 -8.45 -8.35 2.85
CA MET A 90 -8.97 -7.81 1.60
C MET A 90 -9.82 -6.56 1.82
N LEU A 91 -9.57 -5.55 1.00
CA LEU A 91 -10.36 -4.32 0.87
C LEU A 91 -10.85 -4.22 -0.58
N ALA A 92 -12.11 -3.89 -0.79
CA ALA A 92 -12.62 -3.50 -2.09
C ALA A 92 -13.19 -2.10 -2.01
N THR A 93 -12.78 -1.21 -2.91
CA THR A 93 -13.31 0.15 -2.96
C THR A 93 -13.55 0.61 -4.38
N LYS A 94 -14.70 1.25 -4.61
CA LYS A 94 -15.00 1.97 -5.84
C LYS A 94 -14.94 3.47 -5.55
N LYS A 95 -13.97 4.14 -6.16
CA LYS A 95 -13.86 5.60 -6.10
C LYS A 95 -14.86 6.23 -7.06
N LEU A 96 -15.76 7.06 -6.53
CA LEU A 96 -16.74 7.78 -7.34
C LEU A 96 -16.09 8.79 -8.28
N SER A 97 -14.94 9.34 -7.89
CA SER A 97 -14.10 10.21 -8.73
C SER A 97 -13.47 9.50 -9.92
N GLY A 98 -13.43 8.16 -9.92
CA GLY A 98 -12.74 7.35 -10.94
C GLY A 98 -11.21 7.30 -10.77
N GLU A 99 -10.63 8.10 -9.87
CA GLU A 99 -9.20 8.11 -9.60
C GLU A 99 -8.71 6.75 -9.11
N ASN A 100 -7.59 6.25 -9.63
CA ASN A 100 -6.94 5.04 -9.11
C ASN A 100 -5.43 5.13 -9.38
N PRO A 101 -4.54 4.58 -8.52
CA PRO A 101 -4.82 3.91 -7.24
C PRO A 101 -4.99 4.91 -6.07
N GLY A 102 -5.23 4.41 -4.85
CA GLY A 102 -5.16 5.14 -3.58
C GLY A 102 -6.21 4.67 -2.56
N PRO A 103 -6.15 5.11 -1.29
CA PRO A 103 -7.18 4.79 -0.30
C PRO A 103 -8.55 5.37 -0.72
N PRO A 104 -9.68 4.84 -0.22
CA PRO A 104 -10.96 5.55 -0.29
C PRO A 104 -10.83 6.88 0.46
N ILE A 105 -11.24 7.97 -0.16
CA ILE A 105 -11.03 9.31 0.40
C ILE A 105 -12.29 10.16 0.44
N ASP A 106 -13.29 9.83 -0.38
CA ASP A 106 -14.51 10.60 -0.49
C ASP A 106 -15.66 9.88 0.22
N ALA A 107 -16.38 10.62 1.06
CA ALA A 107 -17.61 10.13 1.65
C ALA A 107 -18.56 9.71 0.52
N GLY A 108 -19.07 8.48 0.58
CA GLY A 108 -19.86 7.93 -0.52
C GLY A 108 -19.18 6.79 -1.27
N ASP A 109 -17.84 6.75 -1.35
CA ASP A 109 -17.09 5.71 -2.06
C ASP A 109 -17.50 4.32 -1.56
N PRO A 110 -18.14 3.46 -2.37
CA PRO A 110 -18.55 2.15 -1.88
C PRO A 110 -17.34 1.30 -1.52
N THR A 111 -17.28 0.84 -0.26
CA THR A 111 -16.14 0.11 0.30
C THR A 111 -16.58 -1.15 1.04
N TRP A 112 -15.73 -2.18 1.02
CA TRP A 112 -15.86 -3.40 1.79
C TRP A 112 -14.50 -3.85 2.33
N PRO A 113 -14.41 -4.32 3.58
CA PRO A 113 -15.45 -4.29 4.60
C PRO A 113 -15.75 -2.85 5.05
N ALA A 114 -16.82 -2.67 5.82
CA ALA A 114 -17.03 -1.42 6.53
C ALA A 114 -16.02 -1.31 7.69
N TRP A 115 -15.53 -0.09 7.95
CA TRP A 115 -14.56 0.21 9.02
C TRP A 115 -15.20 0.35 10.41
N ASP A 116 -16.46 -0.02 10.57
CA ASP A 116 -17.28 0.25 11.75
C ASP A 116 -17.46 -0.96 12.69
N SER A 117 -16.38 -1.73 12.93
CA SER A 117 -16.28 -2.86 13.90
C SER A 117 -16.66 -4.26 13.41
N ARG A 118 -16.75 -4.50 12.11
CA ARG A 118 -16.85 -5.89 11.61
C ARG A 118 -15.54 -6.63 11.89
N GLU A 119 -15.65 -7.91 12.27
CA GLU A 119 -14.48 -8.81 12.34
C GLU A 119 -13.73 -8.75 11.00
N ILE A 120 -12.47 -8.36 11.06
CA ILE A 120 -11.59 -8.35 9.90
C ILE A 120 -11.37 -9.79 9.49
N LYS A 121 -11.81 -10.15 8.29
CA LYS A 121 -11.65 -11.49 7.74
C LYS A 121 -10.34 -11.61 6.97
N THR A 122 -9.75 -12.79 7.06
CA THR A 122 -8.61 -13.20 6.27
C THR A 122 -9.00 -14.28 5.26
N TYR A 123 -8.20 -14.41 4.19
CA TYR A 123 -8.40 -15.37 3.11
C TYR A 123 -7.09 -16.08 2.83
N MET A 124 -7.11 -17.42 2.85
CA MET A 124 -5.95 -18.26 2.56
C MET A 124 -5.87 -18.57 1.07
N VAL A 125 -4.78 -18.14 0.42
CA VAL A 125 -4.44 -18.50 -0.96
C VAL A 125 -3.45 -19.66 -0.92
N THR A 126 -3.80 -20.75 -1.60
CA THR A 126 -2.94 -21.94 -1.70
C THR A 126 -2.42 -22.09 -3.14
N SER A 127 -1.34 -22.84 -3.31
CA SER A 127 -0.82 -23.21 -4.63
C SER A 127 -1.63 -24.33 -5.31
N GLU A 128 -2.55 -24.97 -4.56
CA GLU A 128 -3.37 -26.11 -4.99
C GLU A 128 -4.65 -25.68 -5.72
N GLY A 129 -4.53 -24.76 -6.69
CA GLY A 129 -5.63 -24.29 -7.53
C GLY A 129 -6.20 -22.93 -7.12
N ALA A 130 -7.48 -22.71 -7.44
CA ALA A 130 -8.13 -21.42 -7.21
C ALA A 130 -8.88 -21.39 -5.87
N THR A 131 -8.45 -20.51 -4.96
CA THR A 131 -9.20 -20.11 -3.77
C THR A 131 -10.43 -19.30 -4.20
N ASN A 132 -11.59 -19.95 -4.22
CA ASN A 132 -12.88 -19.29 -4.47
C ASN A 132 -13.49 -18.82 -3.14
N ILE A 133 -13.57 -17.51 -2.95
CA ILE A 133 -14.12 -16.90 -1.72
C ILE A 133 -15.64 -16.62 -1.82
N GLY A 134 -16.26 -17.04 -2.93
CA GLY A 134 -17.70 -16.93 -3.16
C GLY A 134 -18.18 -15.50 -3.41
N VAL A 135 -19.43 -15.24 -3.02
CA VAL A 135 -20.07 -13.93 -3.11
C VAL A 135 -19.97 -13.21 -1.77
N ILE A 136 -19.35 -12.04 -1.79
CA ILE A 136 -19.21 -11.15 -0.65
C ILE A 136 -20.20 -10.00 -0.83
N SER A 137 -21.14 -9.87 0.09
CA SER A 137 -22.13 -8.78 0.08
C SER A 137 -21.86 -7.76 1.18
N GLY A 138 -22.43 -6.58 1.03
CA GLY A 138 -22.42 -5.57 2.09
C GLY A 138 -21.32 -4.53 1.98
N ALA A 139 -20.83 -4.24 0.75
CA ALA A 139 -20.12 -2.99 0.50
C ALA A 139 -21.05 -1.80 0.82
N VAL A 140 -20.54 -0.82 1.56
CA VAL A 140 -21.30 0.34 2.02
C VAL A 140 -20.55 1.62 1.66
N PRO A 141 -21.24 2.77 1.58
CA PRO A 141 -20.57 4.06 1.40
C PRO A 141 -19.51 4.31 2.48
N PHE A 142 -18.31 4.74 2.06
CA PHE A 142 -17.25 5.21 2.93
C PHE A 142 -17.73 6.40 3.76
N LYS A 143 -17.37 6.42 5.05
CA LYS A 143 -17.69 7.50 5.98
C LYS A 143 -16.43 8.29 6.30
N GLU A 144 -16.53 9.61 6.38
CA GLU A 144 -15.39 10.47 6.69
C GLU A 144 -14.76 10.15 8.05
N GLU A 145 -15.54 9.66 9.00
CA GLU A 145 -15.12 9.19 10.33
C GLU A 145 -14.10 8.02 10.27
N TRP A 146 -14.01 7.35 9.12
CA TRP A 146 -13.07 6.25 8.87
C TRP A 146 -11.72 6.73 8.34
N LEU A 147 -11.58 8.03 8.04
CA LEU A 147 -10.28 8.59 7.71
C LEU A 147 -9.31 8.38 8.89
N PRO A 148 -8.03 8.10 8.60
CA PRO A 148 -7.00 8.02 9.60
C PRO A 148 -6.93 9.27 10.48
N ALA A 149 -6.88 9.06 11.78
CA ALA A 149 -6.78 10.09 12.81
C ALA A 149 -5.47 9.98 13.62
N GLY A 150 -4.51 9.18 13.16
CA GLY A 150 -3.22 8.99 13.83
C GLY A 150 -2.42 10.29 13.90
N LYS A 151 -1.83 10.60 15.05
CA LYS A 151 -1.07 11.85 15.24
C LYS A 151 0.34 11.80 14.68
N THR A 152 0.91 10.60 14.54
CA THR A 152 2.24 10.37 13.98
C THR A 152 2.18 10.54 12.46
N ALA A 153 2.78 11.60 11.92
CA ALA A 153 2.66 11.92 10.50
C ALA A 153 3.86 12.67 9.92
N ILE A 154 3.99 12.60 8.60
CA ILE A 154 4.93 13.36 7.78
C ILE A 154 4.15 14.30 6.87
N GLU A 155 4.44 15.60 6.94
CA GLU A 155 3.80 16.65 6.15
C GLU A 155 4.80 17.43 5.31
N GLY A 156 4.38 17.81 4.10
CA GLY A 156 5.16 18.64 3.20
C GLY A 156 4.38 19.03 1.96
N LYS A 157 5.09 19.53 0.95
CA LYS A 157 4.54 19.84 -0.37
C LYS A 157 5.21 19.04 -1.47
N VAL A 158 4.43 18.65 -2.47
CA VAL A 158 4.98 18.24 -3.75
C VAL A 158 5.06 19.45 -4.67
N LEU A 159 6.25 19.71 -5.20
CA LEU A 159 6.55 20.87 -6.05
C LEU A 159 7.06 20.41 -7.41
N LEU A 160 6.72 21.16 -8.45
CA LEU A 160 7.32 21.07 -9.77
C LEU A 160 8.73 21.67 -9.77
N LYS A 161 9.46 21.48 -10.88
CA LYS A 161 10.84 21.96 -11.01
C LYS A 161 10.97 23.48 -10.83
N ASP A 162 9.96 24.24 -11.25
CA ASP A 162 9.88 25.70 -11.12
C ASP A 162 9.45 26.17 -9.72
N GLY A 163 9.17 25.24 -8.79
CA GLY A 163 8.72 25.54 -7.43
C GLY A 163 7.22 25.71 -7.27
N THR A 164 6.43 25.58 -8.35
CA THR A 164 4.97 25.59 -8.25
C THR A 164 4.43 24.30 -7.62
N PRO A 165 3.31 24.32 -6.89
CA PRO A 165 2.75 23.09 -6.32
C PRO A 165 2.27 22.10 -7.39
N ALA A 166 2.52 20.81 -7.18
CA ALA A 166 2.04 19.73 -8.04
C ALA A 166 0.75 19.14 -7.45
N GLU A 167 -0.33 19.17 -8.23
CA GLU A 167 -1.65 18.63 -7.88
C GLU A 167 -1.80 17.15 -8.30
N GLY A 168 -2.71 16.41 -7.66
CA GLY A 168 -3.06 15.05 -8.05
C GLY A 168 -2.00 13.99 -7.73
N VAL A 169 -1.01 14.34 -6.90
CA VAL A 169 0.14 13.48 -6.59
C VAL A 169 -0.13 12.68 -5.32
N LEU A 170 0.17 11.38 -5.36
CA LEU A 170 0.25 10.56 -4.15
C LEU A 170 1.68 10.57 -3.61
N VAL A 171 1.81 10.55 -2.29
CA VAL A 171 3.09 10.45 -1.60
C VAL A 171 3.15 9.16 -0.80
N TYR A 172 4.31 8.53 -0.80
CA TYR A 172 4.57 7.30 -0.07
C TYR A 172 5.68 7.49 0.95
N ALA A 173 5.65 6.68 2.00
CA ALA A 173 6.75 6.53 2.95
C ALA A 173 7.08 5.05 3.18
N SER A 174 8.36 4.77 3.41
CA SER A 174 8.88 3.45 3.76
C SER A 174 10.09 3.59 4.70
N THR A 175 10.34 2.60 5.53
CA THR A 175 11.59 2.48 6.31
C THR A 175 12.74 1.92 5.46
N ASP A 176 12.45 1.39 4.27
CA ASP A 176 13.45 0.92 3.32
C ASP A 176 13.99 2.08 2.46
N PRO A 177 15.31 2.37 2.50
CA PRO A 177 15.93 3.40 1.66
C PRO A 177 15.76 3.18 0.16
N GLN A 178 15.60 1.93 -0.28
CA GLN A 178 15.37 1.59 -1.67
C GLN A 178 13.88 1.64 -2.05
N ILE A 179 12.99 1.78 -1.06
CA ILE A 179 11.54 1.84 -1.24
C ILE A 179 11.05 0.62 -2.06
N GLN A 180 11.59 -0.56 -1.77
CA GLN A 180 11.13 -1.81 -2.36
C GLN A 180 9.82 -2.25 -1.71
N ASN A 181 9.71 -2.02 -0.40
CA ASN A 181 8.52 -2.29 0.40
C ASN A 181 7.83 -0.97 0.74
N LEU A 182 6.95 -0.51 -0.13
CA LEU A 182 6.11 0.67 0.11
C LEU A 182 5.04 0.33 1.15
N VAL A 183 5.09 0.98 2.31
CA VAL A 183 4.19 0.66 3.42
C VAL A 183 3.08 1.70 3.52
N TYR A 184 3.42 2.99 3.57
CA TYR A 184 2.45 4.06 3.84
C TYR A 184 2.15 4.89 2.61
N ILE A 185 0.91 5.37 2.52
CA ILE A 185 0.41 6.22 1.45
C ILE A 185 -0.28 7.46 2.02
N SER A 186 -0.21 8.57 1.29
CA SER A 186 -0.80 9.83 1.72
C SER A 186 -2.32 9.73 1.88
N ASP A 187 -2.86 10.51 2.83
CA ASP A 187 -4.28 10.58 3.15
C ASP A 187 -5.14 10.85 1.92
N ARG A 188 -4.64 11.70 1.01
CA ARG A 188 -5.26 12.07 -0.25
C ARG A 188 -4.19 12.32 -1.31
N ARG A 189 -4.62 12.53 -2.56
CA ARG A 189 -3.78 13.20 -3.56
C ARG A 189 -3.59 14.66 -3.15
N THR A 190 -2.45 15.24 -3.53
CA THR A 190 -2.19 16.67 -3.34
C THR A 190 -3.24 17.51 -4.08
N GLY A 191 -3.71 18.61 -3.46
CA GLY A 191 -4.56 19.59 -4.15
C GLY A 191 -3.73 20.64 -4.88
N PHE A 192 -4.37 21.74 -5.28
CA PHE A 192 -3.70 22.91 -5.89
C PHE A 192 -2.60 23.55 -5.04
N ASP A 193 -2.58 23.28 -3.73
CA ASP A 193 -1.55 23.77 -2.81
C ASP A 193 -0.35 22.81 -2.65
N GLY A 194 -0.41 21.65 -3.33
CA GLY A 194 0.62 20.61 -3.32
C GLY A 194 0.80 19.89 -1.99
N LYS A 195 -0.03 20.16 -0.98
CA LYS A 195 0.18 19.60 0.37
C LYS A 195 -0.16 18.13 0.42
N TYR A 196 0.62 17.39 1.20
CA TYR A 196 0.35 16.00 1.52
C TYR A 196 0.53 15.74 3.03
N ILE A 197 -0.12 14.66 3.50
CA ILE A 197 0.07 14.08 4.82
C ILE A 197 0.22 12.57 4.62
N VAL A 198 1.32 11.99 5.09
CA VAL A 198 1.50 10.53 5.20
C VAL A 198 1.55 10.17 6.67
N ARG A 199 0.61 9.37 7.14
CA ARG A 199 0.61 8.88 8.53
C ARG A 199 1.37 7.57 8.63
N VAL A 200 2.06 7.38 9.75
CA VAL A 200 2.87 6.18 10.04
C VAL A 200 2.61 5.73 11.47
N ASP A 201 2.99 4.50 11.83
CA ASP A 201 2.70 3.92 13.14
C ASP A 201 3.92 3.61 14.01
N GLU A 202 5.12 3.92 13.53
CA GLU A 202 6.36 3.71 14.29
C GLU A 202 7.23 4.97 14.25
N ASP A 203 8.02 5.17 15.31
CA ASP A 203 9.11 6.13 15.31
C ASP A 203 10.26 5.65 14.40
N GLY A 204 11.11 6.58 13.96
CA GLY A 204 12.33 6.23 13.23
C GLY A 204 12.52 7.00 11.93
N GLU A 205 13.31 6.42 11.03
CA GLU A 205 13.70 7.04 9.78
C GLU A 205 12.85 6.53 8.63
N TYR A 206 12.24 7.47 7.91
CA TYR A 206 11.40 7.21 6.77
C TYR A 206 11.96 7.87 5.51
N TYR A 207 11.72 7.18 4.41
CA TYR A 207 12.11 7.51 3.06
C TYR A 207 10.85 7.84 2.28
N VAL A 208 10.72 9.11 1.91
CA VAL A 208 9.49 9.70 1.39
C VAL A 208 9.63 10.00 -0.09
N ARG A 209 8.60 9.63 -0.88
CA ARG A 209 8.63 9.75 -2.33
C ARG A 209 7.25 10.08 -2.90
N ALA A 210 7.21 11.01 -3.85
CA ALA A 210 6.04 11.25 -4.69
C ALA A 210 5.94 10.24 -5.86
N VAL A 211 4.73 9.80 -6.19
CA VAL A 211 4.48 8.99 -7.40
C VAL A 211 4.95 9.74 -8.64
N GLY A 212 5.75 9.07 -9.47
CA GLY A 212 6.34 9.68 -10.67
C GLY A 212 7.62 10.48 -10.43
N ALA A 213 8.07 10.63 -9.18
CA ALA A 213 9.38 11.21 -8.89
C ALA A 213 10.50 10.30 -9.42
N SER A 214 11.46 10.91 -10.13
CA SER A 214 12.60 10.20 -10.72
C SER A 214 13.84 10.14 -9.82
N LYS A 215 13.87 10.92 -8.72
CA LYS A 215 14.91 11.09 -7.66
C LYS A 215 14.87 12.56 -7.14
N PRO A 216 15.30 12.87 -5.90
CA PRO A 216 15.68 11.96 -4.80
C PRO A 216 14.50 11.59 -3.89
N VAL A 217 14.73 10.60 -3.03
CA VAL A 217 13.90 10.25 -1.89
C VAL A 217 14.26 11.19 -0.76
N GLU A 218 13.27 11.82 -0.14
CA GLU A 218 13.50 12.68 1.02
C GLU A 218 13.53 11.86 2.31
N LYS A 219 14.36 12.25 3.26
CA LYS A 219 14.47 11.57 4.54
C LYS A 219 13.72 12.34 5.61
N ALA A 220 12.87 11.64 6.37
CA ALA A 220 12.15 12.18 7.51
C ALA A 220 12.49 11.37 8.77
N THR A 221 12.85 12.05 9.85
CA THR A 221 12.91 11.41 11.18
C THR A 221 11.59 11.68 11.89
N VAL A 222 10.91 10.62 12.28
CA VAL A 222 9.57 10.67 12.86
C VAL A 222 9.64 10.28 14.33
N GLN A 223 8.91 11.02 15.16
CA GLN A 223 8.69 10.70 16.57
C GLN A 223 7.23 10.34 16.79
N MET A 224 6.99 9.29 17.58
CA MET A 224 5.64 8.81 17.86
C MET A 224 4.77 9.91 18.49
N GLY A 225 3.56 10.09 17.94
CA GLY A 225 2.60 11.09 18.40
C GLY A 225 2.83 12.50 17.87
N GLU A 226 3.87 12.71 17.05
CA GLU A 226 4.23 14.01 16.49
C GLU A 226 4.09 14.08 14.97
N VAL A 227 4.03 15.32 14.47
CA VAL A 227 3.98 15.60 13.04
C VAL A 227 5.32 16.19 12.59
N THR A 228 6.07 15.43 11.81
CA THR A 228 7.30 15.88 11.14
C THR A 228 6.92 16.71 9.93
N ARG A 229 7.34 17.99 9.89
CA ARG A 229 6.93 18.96 8.86
C ARG A 229 8.10 19.41 7.99
N GLY A 230 7.76 19.94 6.81
CA GLY A 230 8.71 20.61 5.91
C GLY A 230 9.47 19.66 5.01
N ILE A 231 8.92 18.47 4.76
CA ILE A 231 9.51 17.48 3.86
C ILE A 231 9.00 17.74 2.44
N ASP A 232 9.60 18.69 1.73
CA ASP A 232 9.15 19.05 0.38
C ASP A 232 9.78 18.15 -0.70
N ILE A 233 8.96 17.63 -1.61
CA ILE A 233 9.37 16.69 -2.66
C ILE A 233 9.29 17.37 -4.02
N ARG A 234 10.30 17.18 -4.88
CA ARG A 234 10.28 17.70 -6.25
C ARG A 234 9.92 16.62 -7.27
N VAL A 235 9.00 16.93 -8.18
CA VAL A 235 8.66 16.09 -9.34
C VAL A 235 8.96 16.82 -10.65
N LYS A 236 9.21 16.05 -11.72
CA LYS A 236 9.58 16.61 -13.03
C LYS A 236 8.38 17.23 -13.76
N GLU A 237 7.24 16.57 -13.68
CA GLU A 237 6.01 16.92 -14.37
C GLU A 237 4.82 16.62 -13.45
N ASN A 238 3.71 17.31 -13.67
CA ASN A 238 2.49 17.06 -12.91
C ASN A 238 1.85 15.75 -13.41
N PRO A 239 1.73 14.69 -12.60
CA PRO A 239 1.11 13.45 -13.01
C PRO A 239 -0.39 13.59 -13.32
N SER A 240 -1.11 14.60 -12.81
CA SER A 240 -2.53 14.82 -13.14
C SER A 240 -2.76 14.96 -14.65
N SER A 241 -1.83 15.61 -15.36
CA SER A 241 -1.85 15.75 -16.82
C SER A 241 -1.88 14.41 -17.58
N ARG A 242 -1.47 13.32 -16.93
CA ARG A 242 -1.45 11.96 -17.50
C ARG A 242 -2.75 11.20 -17.25
N TRP A 243 -3.48 11.55 -16.19
CA TRP A 243 -4.73 10.94 -15.77
C TRP A 243 -5.95 11.62 -16.39
N ASP A 244 -5.88 12.93 -16.64
CA ASP A 244 -6.91 13.71 -17.34
C ASP A 244 -7.00 13.47 -18.85
N ARG A 245 -6.06 12.71 -19.43
CA ARG A 245 -6.22 12.23 -20.81
C ARG A 245 -7.36 11.23 -20.84
N THR A 246 -8.56 11.73 -21.15
CA THR A 246 -9.73 10.92 -21.45
C THR A 246 -9.39 9.86 -22.49
N LYS A 247 -10.11 8.74 -22.49
CA LYS A 247 -9.89 7.62 -23.43
C LYS A 247 -9.94 8.04 -24.91
N GLU A 248 -10.46 9.23 -25.23
CA GLU A 248 -10.51 9.78 -26.59
C GLU A 248 -9.14 10.23 -27.12
N ASP A 249 -8.31 10.84 -26.29
CA ASP A 249 -6.96 11.28 -26.70
C ASP A 249 -6.03 10.11 -27.02
N LYS A 250 -6.30 8.93 -26.46
CA LYS A 250 -5.51 7.70 -26.71
C LYS A 250 -5.89 6.96 -27.99
N LYS A 251 -6.99 7.35 -28.66
CA LYS A 251 -7.36 6.78 -29.98
C LYS A 251 -6.68 7.48 -31.16
N GLN A 252 -5.93 8.56 -30.92
CA GLN A 252 -5.27 9.35 -31.96
C GLN A 252 -3.73 9.20 -31.99
N GLN A 253 -3.16 8.25 -31.25
CA GLN A 253 -1.74 7.85 -31.31
C GLN A 253 -1.62 6.40 -31.74
#